data_AF-A0A8T5BMT8-F1
#
_entry.id   AF-A0A8T5BMT8-F1
#
_cell.length_a   1.000
_cell.length_b   1.000
_cell.length_c   1.000
_cell.angle_alpha   90.00
_cell.angle_beta   90.00
_cell.angle_gamma   90.00
#
_symmetry.space_group_name_H-M   'P 1'
#
loop_
_entity.id
_entity.type
_entity.pdbx_description
1 polymer ?
#
loop_
_entity_poly.entity_id
_entity_poly.type
_entity_poly.pdbx_seq_one_letter_code
_entity_poly.pdbx_strand_id
1 'polypeptide(L)'
;VFTLGFVIAIGKGPQLTQLTSKDVFFIVLSGIAGAVSWLLYFAALKLTNASKVAPIDRASVLFVLVLSALILGEKITFKTAMAGVLIFIGVLLLAI
;
A
#
# COMPACT_ATOMS: atom_id res chain seq x y z
N VAL A 1 0.22 -15.79 -11.34
CA VAL A 1 0.42 -15.98 -12.80
C VAL A 1 1.03 -14.73 -13.43
N PHE A 2 0.40 -13.55 -13.32
CA PHE A 2 0.93 -12.30 -13.89
C PHE A 2 2.35 -11.95 -13.42
N THR A 3 2.63 -12.05 -12.12
CA THR A 3 3.95 -11.75 -11.55
C THR A 3 5.05 -12.70 -12.01
N LEU A 4 4.75 -14.01 -12.09
CA LEU A 4 5.66 -15.02 -12.66
C LEU A 4 5.93 -14.78 -14.15
N GLY A 5 4.89 -14.46 -14.93
CA GLY A 5 5.03 -14.11 -16.34
C GLY A 5 5.87 -12.85 -16.56
N PHE A 6 5.69 -11.83 -15.71
CA PHE A 6 6.48 -10.60 -15.75
C PHE A 6 7.96 -10.84 -15.43
N VAL A 7 8.28 -11.65 -14.41
CA VAL A 7 9.68 -11.98 -14.06
C VAL A 7 10.40 -12.73 -15.18
N ILE A 8 9.69 -13.63 -15.86
CA ILE A 8 10.22 -14.34 -17.03
C ILE A 8 10.42 -13.36 -18.19
N ALA A 9 9.48 -12.45 -18.44
CA ALA A 9 9.57 -11.44 -19.50
C ALA A 9 10.75 -10.46 -19.33
N ILE A 10 11.10 -10.09 -18.10
CA ILE A 10 12.27 -9.22 -17.80
C ILE A 10 13.59 -10.00 -17.71
N GLY A 11 13.60 -11.29 -18.04
CA GLY A 11 14.81 -12.13 -18.05
C GLY A 11 15.36 -12.48 -16.65
N LYS A 12 14.59 -12.21 -15.58
CA LYS A 12 15.01 -12.47 -14.19
C LYS A 12 14.58 -13.85 -13.66
N GLY A 13 14.28 -14.79 -14.55
CA GLY A 13 13.94 -16.17 -14.21
C GLY A 13 14.98 -16.88 -13.31
N PRO A 14 16.31 -16.70 -13.53
CA PRO A 14 17.33 -17.31 -12.68
C PRO A 14 17.38 -16.78 -11.24
N GLN A 15 16.88 -15.56 -10.98
CA GLN A 15 16.79 -15.06 -9.60
C GLN A 15 15.67 -15.74 -8.79
N LEU A 16 14.72 -16.42 -9.45
CA LEU A 16 13.66 -17.17 -8.76
C LEU A 16 14.21 -18.40 -8.02
N THR A 17 15.31 -18.99 -8.49
CA THR A 17 15.95 -20.14 -7.84
C THR A 17 16.83 -19.73 -6.65
N GLN A 18 17.09 -18.43 -6.47
CA GLN A 18 17.85 -17.87 -5.35
C GLN A 18 16.96 -17.44 -4.18
N LEU A 19 15.63 -17.56 -4.30
CA LEU A 19 14.70 -17.19 -3.24
C LEU A 19 14.84 -18.13 -2.04
N THR A 20 15.04 -17.56 -0.86
CA THR A 20 15.06 -18.29 0.40
C THR A 20 13.63 -18.58 0.86
N SER A 21 13.42 -19.59 1.72
CA SER A 21 12.10 -19.87 2.33
C SER A 21 11.50 -18.65 3.05
N LYS A 22 12.36 -17.79 3.61
CA LYS A 22 11.96 -16.52 4.24
C LYS A 22 11.41 -15.52 3.21
N ASP A 23 12.03 -15.42 2.03
CA ASP A 23 11.58 -14.52 0.96
C ASP A 23 10.22 -14.94 0.45
N VAL A 24 10.03 -16.25 0.21
CA VAL A 24 8.73 -16.81 -0.20
C VAL A 24 7.67 -16.55 0.86
N PHE A 25 7.99 -16.69 2.14
CA PHE A 25 7.07 -16.38 3.23
C PHE A 25 6.60 -14.92 3.21
N PHE A 26 7.53 -13.95 3.09
CA PHE A 26 7.16 -12.54 2.99
C PHE A 26 6.37 -12.21 1.71
N ILE A 27 6.69 -12.85 0.58
CA ILE A 27 5.95 -12.67 -0.68
C ILE A 27 4.49 -13.16 -0.52
N VAL A 28 4.30 -14.34 0.06
CA VAL A 28 2.95 -14.88 0.30
C VAL A 28 2.19 -13.98 1.26
N LEU A 29 2.83 -13.55 2.35
CA LEU A 29 2.20 -12.67 3.34
C LEU A 29 1.80 -11.32 2.73
N SER A 30 2.66 -10.72 1.91
CA SER A 30 2.36 -9.48 1.17
C SER A 30 1.22 -9.68 0.18
N GLY A 31 1.16 -10.82 -0.52
CA GLY A 31 0.08 -11.14 -1.45
C GLY A 31 -1.26 -11.28 -0.74
N ILE A 32 -1.30 -11.96 0.39
CA ILE A 32 -2.49 -12.10 1.23
C ILE A 32 -2.93 -10.74 1.76
N ALA A 33 -2.01 -9.93 2.30
CA ALA A 33 -2.30 -8.60 2.81
C ALA A 33 -2.91 -7.69 1.71
N GLY A 34 -2.33 -7.72 0.51
CA GLY A 34 -2.87 -6.99 -0.64
C GLY A 34 -4.27 -7.48 -1.03
N ALA A 35 -4.49 -8.79 -1.11
CA ALA A 35 -5.78 -9.37 -1.45
C ALA A 35 -6.86 -9.00 -0.41
N VAL A 36 -6.55 -9.10 0.89
CA VAL A 36 -7.46 -8.74 1.98
C VAL A 36 -7.79 -7.25 1.94
N SER A 37 -6.80 -6.37 1.71
CA SER A 37 -7.03 -4.94 1.56
C SER A 37 -8.01 -4.62 0.43
N TRP A 38 -7.86 -5.26 -0.72
CA TRP A 38 -8.76 -5.09 -1.86
C TRP A 38 -10.16 -5.63 -1.59
N LEU A 39 -10.28 -6.79 -0.94
CA LEU A 39 -11.58 -7.35 -0.56
C LEU A 39 -12.33 -6.42 0.40
N LEU A 40 -11.64 -5.84 1.38
CA LEU A 40 -12.20 -4.86 2.30
C LEU A 40 -12.61 -3.57 1.58
N TYR A 41 -11.80 -3.09 0.64
CA TYR A 41 -12.13 -1.94 -0.19
C TYR A 41 -13.41 -2.16 -1.01
N PHE A 42 -13.52 -3.31 -1.68
CA PHE A 42 -14.72 -3.67 -2.43
C PHE A 42 -15.94 -3.89 -1.51
N ALA A 43 -15.74 -4.44 -0.32
CA ALA A 43 -16.79 -4.54 0.67
C ALA A 43 -17.28 -3.14 1.11
N ALA A 44 -16.38 -2.18 1.34
CA ALA A 44 -16.73 -0.80 1.66
C ALA A 44 -17.49 -0.10 0.52
N LEU A 45 -17.10 -0.34 -0.73
CA LEU A 45 -17.82 0.14 -1.92
C LEU A 45 -19.21 -0.48 -2.07
N LYS A 46 -19.42 -1.71 -1.59
CA LYS A 46 -20.73 -2.37 -1.60
C LYS A 46 -21.67 -1.80 -0.53
N LEU A 47 -21.11 -1.37 0.60
CA LEU A 47 -21.88 -0.84 1.74
C LEU A 47 -22.15 0.67 1.63
N THR A 48 -21.30 1.42 0.92
CA THR A 48 -21.37 2.88 0.84
C THR A 48 -21.01 3.38 -0.57
N ASN A 49 -21.46 4.58 -0.94
CA ASN A 49 -21.14 5.18 -2.24
C ASN A 49 -19.63 5.43 -2.43
N ALA A 50 -19.15 5.27 -3.66
CA ALA A 50 -17.75 5.49 -4.03
C ALA A 50 -17.20 6.85 -3.59
N SER A 51 -18.04 7.89 -3.58
CA SER A 51 -17.65 9.24 -3.14
C SER A 51 -17.26 9.32 -1.66
N LYS A 52 -17.72 8.39 -0.81
CA LYS A 52 -17.35 8.33 0.61
C LYS A 52 -16.14 7.43 0.86
N VAL A 53 -15.93 6.41 0.02
CA VAL A 53 -14.80 5.48 0.15
C VAL A 53 -13.52 6.06 -0.44
N ALA A 54 -13.62 6.84 -1.52
CA ALA A 54 -12.45 7.41 -2.19
C ALA A 54 -11.60 8.35 -1.30
N PRO A 55 -12.18 9.25 -0.47
CA PRO A 55 -11.41 10.06 0.47
C PRO A 55 -10.68 9.20 1.52
N ILE A 56 -11.35 8.16 2.02
CA ILE A 56 -10.79 7.23 3.02
C ILE A 56 -9.60 6.47 2.45
N ASP A 57 -9.67 6.03 1.19
CA ASP A 57 -8.55 5.38 0.51
C ASP A 57 -7.32 6.32 0.42
N ARG A 58 -7.54 7.61 0.13
CA ARG A 58 -6.47 8.61 0.07
C ARG A 58 -5.84 8.91 1.43
N ALA A 59 -6.56 8.72 2.53
CA ALA A 59 -5.97 8.82 3.88
C ALA A 59 -4.91 7.75 4.17
N SER A 60 -4.88 6.63 3.42
CA SER A 60 -3.87 5.57 3.60
C SER A 60 -2.44 6.09 3.54
N VAL A 61 -2.19 7.14 2.76
CA VAL A 61 -0.87 7.80 2.65
C VAL A 61 -0.37 8.34 3.99
N LEU A 62 -1.26 8.79 4.87
CA LEU A 62 -0.89 9.26 6.20
C LEU A 62 -0.42 8.11 7.09
N PHE A 63 -1.08 6.95 7.00
CA PHE A 63 -0.63 5.74 7.67
C PHE A 63 0.73 5.29 7.15
N VAL A 64 0.97 5.37 5.83
CA VAL A 64 2.28 5.06 5.24
C VAL A 64 3.36 6.00 5.78
N LEU A 65 3.08 7.30 5.88
CA LEU A 65 4.04 8.29 6.40
C LEU A 65 4.40 8.03 7.87
N VAL A 66 3.44 7.62 8.69
CA VAL A 66 3.69 7.23 10.09
C VAL A 66 4.46 5.91 10.16
N LEU A 67 4.05 4.91 9.38
CA LEU A 67 4.70 3.60 9.34
C LEU A 67 6.13 3.68 8.79
N SER A 68 6.42 4.56 7.83
CA SER A 68 7.78 4.72 7.29
C SER A 68 8.72 5.31 8.33
N ALA A 69 8.25 6.24 9.16
CA ALA A 69 9.02 6.75 10.29
C ALA A 69 9.26 5.69 11.37
N LEU A 70 8.25 4.88 11.70
CA LEU A 70 8.34 3.88 12.78
C LEU A 70 9.10 2.62 12.38
N ILE A 71 8.82 2.06 11.19
CA ILE A 71 9.34 0.76 10.75
C ILE A 71 10.64 0.93 9.96
N LEU A 72 10.69 1.89 9.04
CA LEU A 72 11.88 2.15 8.20
C LEU A 72 12.88 3.08 8.89
N GLY A 73 12.46 3.81 9.94
CA GLY A 73 13.31 4.78 10.63
C GLY A 73 13.59 6.04 9.81
N GLU A 74 12.75 6.36 8.82
CA GLU A 74 12.92 7.56 8.00
C GLU A 74 12.77 8.83 8.85
N LYS A 75 13.71 9.75 8.69
CA LYS A 75 13.64 11.06 9.35
C LYS A 75 12.54 11.90 8.70
N ILE A 76 11.47 12.12 9.44
CA ILE A 76 10.42 13.08 9.05
C ILE A 76 11.04 14.47 9.03
N THR A 77 11.30 14.98 7.82
CA THR A 77 11.72 16.37 7.61
C THR A 77 10.52 17.30 7.75
N PHE A 78 10.78 18.59 8.00
CA PHE A 78 9.71 19.59 8.06
C PHE A 78 8.85 19.62 6.78
N LYS A 79 9.48 19.40 5.61
CA LYS A 79 8.77 19.32 4.32
C LYS A 79 7.81 18.13 4.25
N THR A 80 8.25 16.94 4.70
CA THR A 80 7.39 15.75 4.70
C THR A 80 6.27 15.85 5.73
N ALA A 81 6.52 16.45 6.90
CA ALA A 81 5.47 16.74 7.87
C ALA A 81 4.41 17.70 7.29
N MET A 82 4.86 18.79 6.65
CA MET A 82 3.96 19.77 6.04
C MET A 82 3.14 19.16 4.87
N ALA A 83 3.76 18.28 4.08
CA ALA A 83 3.05 17.51 3.06
C ALA A 83 1.99 16.58 3.67
N GLY A 84 2.30 15.90 4.77
CA GLY A 84 1.34 15.07 5.50
C GLY A 84 0.14 15.87 6.01
N VAL A 85 0.37 17.05 6.59
CA VAL A 85 -0.72 17.95 7.04
C VAL A 85 -1.58 18.40 5.85
N LEU A 86 -0.97 18.77 4.72
CA LEU A 86 -1.69 19.19 3.53
C LEU A 86 -2.55 18.07 2.94
N ILE A 87 -2.03 16.83 2.90
CA ILE A 87 -2.78 15.64 2.49
C ILE A 87 -3.96 15.41 3.43
N PHE A 88 -3.75 15.51 4.75
CA PHE A 88 -4.82 15.33 5.73
C PHE A 88 -5.95 16.35 5.55
N ILE A 89 -5.61 17.63 5.35
CA ILE A 89 -6.61 18.68 5.06
C ILE A 89 -7.35 18.35 3.75
N GLY A 90 -6.64 17.94 2.70
CA GLY A 90 -7.25 17.57 1.43
C GLY A 90 -8.22 16.39 1.55
N VAL A 91 -7.87 15.37 2.33
CA VAL A 91 -8.77 14.23 2.59
C VAL A 91 -10.00 14.66 3.40
N LEU A 92 -9.82 15.52 4.41
CA LEU A 92 -10.95 16.06 5.18
C LEU A 92 -11.93 16.83 4.28
N LEU A 93 -11.42 17.67 3.38
CA LEU A 93 -12.25 18.43 2.43
C LEU A 93 -13.01 17.52 1.47
N LEU A 94 -12.43 16.40 1.05
CA LEU A 94 -13.10 15.43 0.19
C LEU A 94 -14.12 14.56 0.93
N ALA A 95 -13.96 14.40 2.25
CA ALA A 95 -14.81 13.55 3.08
C ALA A 95 -16.09 14.25 3.57
N ILE A 96 -16.07 15.59 3.62
CA ILE A 96 -17.21 16.45 3.95
C ILE A 96 -18.07 16.65 2.70
#